data_AF-A0A971QSU4-F1
#
_entry.id   AF-A0A971QSU4-F1
#
_cell.length_a   1.000
_cell.length_b   1.000
_cell.length_c   1.000
_cell.angle_alpha   90.00
_cell.angle_beta   90.00
_cell.angle_gamma   90.00
#
_symmetry.space_group_name_H-M   'P 1'
#
loop_
_entity.id
_entity.type
_entity.pdbx_description
1 polymer ?
#
loop_
_entity_poly.entity_id
_entity_poly.type
_entity_poly.pdbx_seq_one_letter_code
_entity_poly.pdbx_strand_id
1 'polypeptide(L)' 'MGAIIVKADRKSNKILSELARRLGGSVINLEDEQYEEIALGTAMDAVKTGELVDRESIMQKLSGK' A
#
# COMPACT_ATOMS: atom_id res chain seq x y z
N MET A 1 1.43 15.26 -4.51
CA MET A 1 2.59 14.88 -3.68
C MET A 1 2.62 13.37 -3.62
N GLY A 2 3.69 12.75 -4.11
CA GLY A 2 3.82 11.27 -4.13
C GLY A 2 4.61 10.79 -2.92
N ALA A 3 4.26 9.63 -2.38
CA ALA A 3 5.01 8.95 -1.33
C ALA A 3 5.77 7.77 -1.95
N ILE A 4 7.03 7.57 -1.54
CA ILE A 4 7.86 6.43 -1.97
C ILE A 4 8.05 5.53 -0.75
N ILE A 5 7.71 4.25 -0.89
CA ILE A 5 7.94 3.24 0.14
C ILE A 5 9.18 2.44 -0.25
N VAL A 6 10.16 2.38 0.65
CA VAL A 6 11.44 1.70 0.42
C VAL A 6 11.64 0.65 1.50
N LYS A 7 11.77 -0.63 1.09
CA LYS A 7 12.11 -1.74 1.98
C LYS A 7 13.60 -2.04 1.86
N ALA A 8 14.33 -1.88 2.96
CA ALA A 8 15.74 -2.24 3.06
C ALA A 8 16.04 -2.86 4.44
N ASP A 9 17.28 -3.30 4.66
CA ASP A 9 17.71 -3.80 5.97
C ASP A 9 17.69 -2.69 7.04
N ARG A 10 17.72 -3.08 8.33
CA ARG A 10 17.63 -2.11 9.45
C ARG A 10 18.69 -1.00 9.37
N LYS A 11 19.89 -1.33 8.90
CA LYS A 11 21.00 -0.39 8.76
C LYS A 11 20.71 0.64 7.67
N SER A 12 20.26 0.20 6.50
CA SER A 12 19.94 1.08 5.38
C SER A 12 18.70 1.92 5.65
N ASN A 13 17.65 1.37 6.27
CA ASN A 13 16.46 2.15 6.66
C ASN A 13 16.81 3.31 7.60
N LYS A 14 17.77 3.12 8.51
CA LYS A 14 18.25 4.20 9.39
C LYS A 14 18.94 5.32 8.59
N ILE A 15 19.76 4.95 7.61
CA ILE A 15 20.45 5.93 6.75
C ILE A 15 19.44 6.69 5.88
N LEU A 16 18.51 5.95 5.24
CA LEU A 16 17.50 6.51 4.36
C LEU A 16 16.54 7.44 5.11
N SER A 17 16.12 7.06 6.32
CA SER A 17 15.28 7.92 7.17
C SER A 17 16.00 9.18 7.61
N GLU A 18 17.29 9.10 7.93
CA GLU A 18 18.06 10.29 8.30
C GLU A 18 18.26 11.23 7.10
N LEU A 19 18.52 10.67 5.91
CA LEU A 19 18.62 11.43 4.67
C LEU A 19 17.30 12.13 4.33
N ALA A 20 16.18 11.40 4.40
CA ALA A 20 14.85 11.95 4.14
C ALA A 20 14.50 13.11 5.08
N ARG A 21 14.83 12.99 6.38
CA ARG A 21 14.66 14.08 7.36
C ARG A 21 15.51 15.30 7.01
N ARG A 22 16.78 15.10 6.61
CA ARG A 22 17.68 16.19 6.21
C ARG A 22 17.22 16.92 4.95
N LEU A 23 16.57 16.21 4.04
CA LEU A 23 15.98 16.77 2.81
C LEU A 23 14.61 17.44 3.07
N GLY A 24 14.12 17.48 4.31
CA GLY A 24 12.84 18.08 4.67
C GLY A 24 11.62 17.17 4.41
N GLY A 25 11.85 15.89 4.14
CA GLY A 25 10.80 14.89 3.97
C GLY A 25 10.29 14.32 5.30
N SER A 26 9.01 13.95 5.35
CA SER A 26 8.43 13.23 6.48
C SER A 26 8.78 11.75 6.40
N VAL A 27 9.21 11.17 7.53
CA VAL A 27 9.52 9.74 7.63
C VAL A 27 8.51 9.07 8.54
N ILE A 28 7.74 8.15 7.97
CA ILE A 28 6.80 7.29 8.67
C ILE A 28 7.45 5.91 8.75
N ASN A 29 7.60 5.38 9.97
CA ASN A 29 8.10 4.03 10.17
C ASN A 29 6.90 3.08 10.05
N LEU A 30 6.90 2.24 9.02
CA LEU A 30 5.84 1.26 8.78
C LEU A 30 6.32 -0.10 9.28
N GLU A 31 5.49 -0.75 10.10
CA GLU A 31 5.70 -2.14 10.47
C GLU A 31 5.31 -3.05 9.29
N ASP A 32 5.87 -4.27 9.22
CA ASP A 32 5.68 -5.17 8.07
C ASP A 32 4.18 -5.47 7.80
N GLU A 33 3.36 -5.57 8.85
CA GLU A 33 1.89 -5.75 8.73
C GLU A 33 1.21 -4.57 8.02
N GLN A 34 1.60 -3.34 8.37
CA GLN A 34 1.07 -2.13 7.74
C GLN A 34 1.52 -1.98 6.29
N TYR A 35 2.69 -2.53 5.95
CA TYR A 35 3.16 -2.57 4.56
C TYR A 35 2.30 -3.51 3.70
N GLU A 36 1.97 -4.70 4.21
CA GLU A 36 1.09 -5.64 3.50
C GLU A 36 -0.29 -5.05 3.25
N GLU A 37 -0.86 -4.34 4.24
CA GLU A 37 -2.14 -3.64 4.08
C GLU A 37 -2.08 -2.56 3.00
N ILE A 38 -1.01 -1.76 2.94
CA ILE A 38 -0.86 -0.72 1.90
C ILE A 38 -0.67 -1.35 0.51
N ALA A 39 0.14 -2.41 0.42
CA ALA A 39 0.37 -3.11 -0.83
C ALA A 39 -0.94 -3.75 -1.35
N LEU A 40 -1.71 -4.38 -0.44
CA LEU A 40 -3.02 -4.94 -0.74
C LEU A 40 -4.00 -3.85 -1.18
N GLY A 41 -4.09 -2.75 -0.45
CA GLY A 41 -4.95 -1.61 -0.80
C GLY A 41 -4.61 -1.03 -2.18
N THR A 42 -3.32 -0.89 -2.48
CA THR A 42 -2.85 -0.41 -3.79
C THR A 42 -3.22 -1.37 -4.92
N ALA A 43 -3.09 -2.69 -4.68
CA ALA A 43 -3.50 -3.71 -5.65
C ALA A 43 -5.02 -3.73 -5.85
N MET A 44 -5.80 -3.56 -4.79
CA MET A 44 -7.25 -3.47 -4.85
C MET A 44 -7.70 -2.23 -5.62
N ASP A 45 -7.08 -1.07 -5.38
CA ASP A 45 -7.38 0.16 -6.10
C ASP A 45 -7.04 0.07 -7.60
N ALA A 46 -5.97 -0.64 -7.96
CA ALA A 46 -5.61 -0.89 -9.37
C ALA A 46 -6.65 -1.74 -10.10
N VAL A 47 -7.37 -2.61 -9.39
CA VAL A 47 -8.38 -3.53 -9.96
C VAL A 47 -9.81 -2.94 -9.83
N LYS A 48 -9.97 -1.85 -9.08
CA LYS A 48 -11.28 -1.25 -8.79
C LYS A 48 -11.90 -0.69 -10.08
N THR A 49 -13.06 -1.19 -10.44
CA THR A 49 -13.80 -0.76 -11.65
C THR A 49 -14.55 0.56 -11.46
N GLY A 50 -14.70 1.03 -10.21
CA GLY A 50 -15.45 2.25 -9.87
C GLY A 50 -16.98 2.11 -10.01
N GLU A 51 -17.47 0.93 -10.39
CA GLU A 51 -18.90 0.66 -10.53
C GLU A 51 -19.52 0.20 -9.21
N LEU A 52 -20.70 0.73 -8.90
CA LEU A 52 -21.53 0.21 -7.82
C LEU A 52 -22.23 -1.05 -8.34
N VAL A 53 -21.79 -2.20 -7.84
CA VAL A 53 -22.35 -3.51 -8.21
C VAL A 53 -23.26 -4.02 -7.10
N ASP A 54 -24.46 -4.48 -7.50
CA ASP A 54 -25.39 -5.10 -6.57
C ASP A 54 -24.85 -6.42 -6.01
N ARG A 55 -25.17 -6.69 -4.75
CA ARG A 55 -24.73 -7.90 -4.04
C ARG A 55 -25.05 -9.17 -4.83
N GLU A 56 -26.20 -9.24 -5.47
CA GLU A 56 -26.64 -10.39 -6.26
C GLU A 56 -25.72 -10.65 -7.47
N SER A 57 -25.30 -9.58 -8.16
CA SER A 57 -24.31 -9.63 -9.24
C SER A 57 -22.93 -10.09 -8.77
N ILE A 58 -22.50 -9.65 -7.57
CA ILE A 58 -21.23 -10.11 -6.97
C ILE A 58 -21.32 -11.61 -6.64
N MET A 59 -22.41 -12.04 -6.00
CA MET A 59 -22.62 -13.43 -5.59
C MET A 59 -22.68 -14.39 -6.78
N GLN A 60 -23.29 -13.99 -7.91
CA GLN A 60 -23.26 -14.78 -9.15
C GLN A 60 -21.86 -14.95 -9.73
N LYS A 61 -21.02 -13.90 -9.68
CA LYS A 61 -19.62 -13.99 -10.14
C LYS A 61 -18.76 -14.84 -9.22
N LEU A 62 -19.00 -14.78 -7.91
CA LEU A 62 -18.29 -15.59 -6.91
C LEU A 62 -18.75 -17.05 -6.90
N SER A 63 -20.01 -17.33 -7.26
CA SER A 63 -20.51 -18.70 -7.45
C SER A 63 -20.06 -19.32 -8.78
N GLY A 64 -19.07 -18.73 -9.45
CA GLY A 64 -18.42 -19.24 -10.66
C GLY A 64 -17.48 -20.43 -10.44
N LYS A 65 -17.73 -21.24 -9.41
CA LYS A 65 -17.58 -22.70 -9.35
C LYS A 65 -18.13 -23.22 -8.03
#